data_AF-A0A7K1KQP1-F1
#
_entry.id   AF-A0A7K1KQP1-F1
#
_cell.length_a   1.000
_cell.length_b   1.000
_cell.length_c   1.000
_cell.angle_alpha   90.00
_cell.angle_beta   90.00
_cell.angle_gamma   90.00
#
_symmetry.space_group_name_H-M   'P 1'
#
loop_
_entity.id
_entity.type
_entity.pdbx_description
1 polymer ?
#
loop_
_entity_poly.entity_id
_entity_poly.type
_entity_poly.pdbx_seq_one_letter_code
_entity_poly.pdbx_strand_id
1 'polypeptide(L)' 'MGQYASFNDQCSLEAQVKNLADEELLDFWEETQQLARMLDQSEQLDVEYNPEYERVILQELQFRTCFKGQF' A
#
# COMPACT_ATOMS: atom_id res chain seq x y z
N MET A 1 -12.40 19.06 -11.52
CA MET A 1 -12.59 18.80 -10.07
C MET A 1 -12.38 17.31 -9.88
N GLY A 2 -11.28 16.93 -9.23
CA GLY A 2 -10.93 15.53 -8.99
C GLY A 2 -12.01 14.90 -8.14
N GLN A 3 -12.76 13.96 -8.73
CA GLN A 3 -13.73 13.17 -7.99
C GLN A 3 -12.90 12.15 -7.23
N TYR A 4 -12.68 12.39 -5.93
CA TYR A 4 -12.28 11.32 -5.01
C TYR A 4 -13.36 10.27 -5.16
N ALA A 5 -13.04 9.16 -5.82
CA ALA A 5 -13.98 8.09 -6.05
C ALA A 5 -14.59 7.76 -4.69
N SER A 6 -15.92 7.89 -4.57
CA SER A 6 -16.61 7.41 -3.40
C SER A 6 -16.20 5.95 -3.23
N PHE A 7 -15.42 5.66 -2.19
CA PHE A 7 -14.92 4.35 -1.76
C PHE A 7 -16.07 3.41 -1.35
N ASN A 8 -17.12 3.35 -2.17
CA ASN A 8 -18.38 2.70 -1.88
C ASN A 8 -18.66 1.52 -2.83
N ASP A 9 -17.67 1.08 -3.63
CA ASP A 9 -17.66 -0.26 -4.20
C ASP A 9 -16.57 -1.07 -3.44
N GLN A 10 -17.06 -1.87 -2.50
CA GLN A 10 -16.36 -2.36 -1.32
C GLN A 10 -15.38 -3.51 -1.64
N CYS A 11 -14.19 -3.21 -2.16
CA CYS A 11 -13.05 -4.11 -1.95
C CYS A 11 -12.31 -3.66 -0.69
N SER A 12 -12.23 -4.53 0.32
CA SER A 12 -11.33 -4.35 1.45
C SER A 12 -9.93 -4.00 0.95
N LEU A 13 -9.15 -3.24 1.71
CA LEU A 13 -7.77 -2.91 1.33
C LEU A 13 -6.98 -4.15 0.89
N GLU A 14 -7.16 -5.26 1.59
CA GLU A 14 -6.56 -6.55 1.25
C GLU A 14 -6.97 -7.05 -0.14
N ALA A 15 -8.22 -6.87 -0.55
CA ALA A 15 -8.68 -7.23 -1.88
C ALA A 15 -8.11 -6.32 -2.98
N GLN A 16 -7.92 -5.02 -2.68
CA GLN A 16 -7.26 -4.08 -3.60
C GLN A 16 -5.78 -4.45 -3.80
N VAL A 17 -5.07 -4.67 -2.70
CA VAL A 17 -3.66 -5.08 -2.71
C VAL A 17 -3.45 -6.42 -3.43
N LYS A 18 -4.36 -7.38 -3.24
CA LYS A 18 -4.35 -8.67 -3.97
C LYS A 18 -4.61 -8.53 -5.46
N ASN A 19 -5.32 -7.49 -5.90
CA ASN A 19 -5.63 -7.27 -7.31
C ASN A 19 -4.45 -6.69 -8.10
N LEU A 20 -3.49 -6.05 -7.43
CA LEU A 20 -2.32 -5.46 -8.05
C LEU A 20 -1.41 -6.52 -8.70
N ALA A 21 -0.85 -6.24 -9.87
CA ALA A 21 0.23 -7.03 -10.43
C ALA A 21 1.48 -6.97 -9.54
N ASP A 22 2.43 -7.90 -9.73
CA ASP A 22 3.65 -7.94 -8.91
C ASP A 22 4.47 -6.64 -9.04
N GLU A 23 4.58 -6.12 -10.26
CA GLU A 23 5.25 -4.84 -10.55
C GLU A 23 4.51 -3.65 -9.94
N GLU A 24 3.18 -3.61 -10.06
CA GLU A 24 2.35 -2.53 -9.51
C GLU A 24 2.38 -2.51 -7.98
N LEU A 25 2.41 -3.68 -7.34
CA LEU A 25 2.50 -3.79 -5.88
C LEU A 25 3.85 -3.29 -5.35
N LEU A 26 4.94 -3.55 -6.08
CA LEU A 26 6.28 -3.08 -5.72
C LEU A 26 6.42 -1.57 -5.90
N ASP A 27 5.90 -1.03 -6.99
CA ASP A 27 5.85 0.42 -7.25
C ASP A 27 5.06 1.14 -6.15
N PHE A 28 3.86 0.64 -5.85
CA PHE A 28 3.01 1.18 -4.79
C PHE A 28 3.67 1.16 -3.40
N TRP A 29 4.40 0.09 -3.09
CA TRP A 29 5.16 0.00 -1.85
C TRP A 29 6.30 1.04 -1.81
N GLU A 30 7.04 1.21 -2.91
CA GLU A 30 8.11 2.21 -3.00
C GLU A 30 7.58 3.63 -2.80
N GLU A 31 6.48 3.98 -3.48
CA GLU A 31 5.83 5.28 -3.35
C GLU A 31 5.38 5.55 -1.90
N THR A 32 4.79 4.55 -1.25
CA THR A 32 4.35 4.66 0.16
C THR A 32 5.53 4.92 1.09
N GLN A 33 6.66 4.23 0.88
CA GLN A 33 7.88 4.44 1.66
C GLN A 33 8.54 5.80 1.39
N GLN A 34 8.50 6.27 0.14
CA GLN A 34 8.97 7.61 -0.21
C GLN A 34 8.11 8.67 0.48
N LEU A 35 6.79 8.52 0.46
CA LEU A 35 5.87 9.42 1.12
C LEU A 35 6.10 9.41 2.64
N ALA A 36 6.28 8.25 3.26
CA ALA A 36 6.59 8.14 4.69
C ALA A 36 7.88 8.87 5.06
N ARG A 37 8.94 8.76 4.25
CA ARG A 37 10.20 9.49 4.46
C ARG A 37 10.03 11.00 4.32
N MET A 38 9.22 11.44 3.37
CA MET A 38 8.91 12.86 3.19
C MET A 38 8.15 13.40 4.41
N LEU A 39 7.16 12.64 4.91
CA LEU A 39 6.42 12.96 6.13
C LEU A 39 7.34 13.06 7.35
N ASP A 40 8.26 12.11 7.53
CA ASP A 40 9.22 12.09 8.63
C ASP A 40 10.19 13.29 8.60
N GLN A 41 10.64 13.69 7.41
CA GLN A 41 11.51 14.88 7.23
C GLN A 41 10.79 16.20 7.46
N SER A 42 9.49 16.25 7.20
CA SER A 42 8.63 17.38 7.54
C SER A 42 8.08 17.18 8.96
N GLU A 43 8.82 17.64 9.98
CA GLU A 43 8.50 17.57 11.43
C GLU A 43 7.12 18.14 11.86
N GLN A 44 6.17 18.36 10.93
CA GLN A 44 4.93 19.12 11.11
C GLN A 44 3.66 18.42 10.65
N LEU A 45 3.71 17.18 10.16
CA LEU A 45 2.50 16.52 9.69
C LEU A 45 1.94 15.61 10.77
N ASP A 46 0.90 16.11 11.45
CA ASP A 46 -0.12 15.37 12.22
C ASP A 46 -0.95 14.48 11.26
N VAL A 47 -0.27 13.78 10.34
CA VAL A 47 -0.85 12.77 9.48
C VAL A 47 -0.89 11.52 10.33
N GLU A 48 -2.10 11.07 10.65
CA GLU A 48 -2.34 9.79 11.29
C GLU A 48 -1.74 8.69 10.41
N TYR A 49 -0.51 8.31 10.70
CA TYR A 49 0.14 7.17 10.08
C TYR A 49 -0.74 5.96 10.35
N ASN A 50 -1.37 5.42 9.30
CA ASN A 50 -2.23 4.27 9.45
C ASN A 50 -1.41 2.98 9.19
N PRO A 51 -0.99 2.27 10.25
CA PRO A 51 -0.15 1.08 10.13
C PRO A 51 -0.87 -0.10 9.46
N GLU A 52 -2.20 -0.05 9.32
CA GLU A 52 -2.96 -1.12 8.67
C GLU A 52 -2.64 -1.23 7.18
N TYR A 53 -2.30 -0.11 6.52
CA TYR A 53 -1.92 -0.13 5.11
C TYR A 53 -0.60 -0.86 4.87
N GLU A 54 0.44 -0.43 5.59
CA GLU A 54 1.76 -1.07 5.53
C GLU A 54 1.66 -2.56 5.83
N ARG A 55 0.90 -2.92 6.87
CA ARG A 55 0.73 -4.31 7.26
C ARG A 55 0.14 -5.16 6.14
N VAL A 56 -0.92 -4.72 5.47
CA VAL A 56 -1.55 -5.47 4.37
C VAL A 56 -0.60 -5.62 3.18
N ILE A 57 0.11 -4.56 2.81
CA ILE A 57 1.09 -4.58 1.70
C ILE A 57 2.23 -5.57 2.01
N LEU A 58 2.81 -5.50 3.21
CA LEU A 58 3.87 -6.41 3.64
C LEU A 58 3.42 -7.87 3.70
N GLN A 59 2.20 -8.12 4.15
CA GLN A 59 1.63 -9.47 4.17
C GLN A 59 1.51 -10.06 2.75
N GLU A 60 1.04 -9.27 1.78
CA GLU A 60 0.93 -9.73 0.38
C GLU A 60 2.31 -9.88 -0.27
N LEU A 61 3.24 -8.95 -0.05
CA LEU A 61 4.62 -9.05 -0.54
C LEU A 61 5.31 -10.31 -0.02
N GLN A 62 5.16 -10.60 1.28
CA GLN A 62 5.70 -11.82 1.87
C GLN A 62 5.04 -13.06 1.27
N PHE A 63 3.72 -13.05 1.10
CA PHE A 63 2.97 -14.15 0.48
C PHE A 63 3.49 -14.43 -0.93
N ARG A 64 3.63 -13.42 -1.79
CA ARG A 64 4.12 -13.58 -3.16
C ARG A 64 5.59 -14.03 -3.20
N THR A 65 6.45 -13.45 -2.37
CA THR A 65 7.87 -13.81 -2.33
C THR A 65 8.07 -15.27 -1.87
N CYS A 66 7.33 -15.71 -0.86
CA CYS A 66 7.47 -17.05 -0.28
C CYS A 66 6.73 -18.12 -1.08
N PHE A 67 5.54 -17.80 -1.60
CA PHE A 67 4.64 -18.77 -2.23
C PHE A 67 4.80 -18.82 -3.76
N LYS A 68 5.09 -17.68 -4.40
CA LYS A 68 5.23 -17.56 -5.86
C LYS A 68 6.66 -17.81 -6.35
N GLY A 69 7.65 -17.74 -5.46
CA GLY A 69 9.04 -18.13 -5.72
C GLY A 69 9.30 -19.64 -5.78
N GLN A 70 8.25 -20.48 -5.68
CA GLN A 70 8.35 -21.95 -5.74
C GLN A 70 7.92 -22.58 -7.08
N PHE A 71 7.62 -21.79 -8.12
CA PHE A 71 7.29 -22.30 -9.47
C PHE A 71 8.26 -21.79 -10.53
#